data_AF-A0A173MJV1-F1
#
_entry.id   AF-A0A173MJV1-F1
#
_cell.length_a   1.000
_cell.length_b   1.000
_cell.length_c   1.000
_cell.angle_alpha   90.00
_cell.angle_beta   90.00
_cell.angle_gamma   90.00
#
_symmetry.space_group_name_H-M   'P 1'
#
loop_
_entity.id
_entity.type
_entity.pdbx_description
1 polymer ?
#
loop_
_entity_poly.entity_id
_entity_poly.type
_entity_poly.pdbx_seq_one_letter_code
_entity_poly.pdbx_strand_id
1 'polypeptide(L)'
;MNVALSAIILFILLIPGIALYAGLFTGNFSKPGPKLSLLEGLFSTGLFSLLVHCIALLLIRDTIRFDILIKLIGGDIKDLDKMVPNHEFKRLILWFALYNLILDVICFIIGKLLRILIQHLQWDVKVPLLRVHNRWWYLLNGYYLDELGRPGDRKVYDLVLVDALVNTGAGAMLYTGYLVDFVCDGEDLQRIYLQTPLRRTLVAKDTDSRAGTAAPGDAYSLKGDLLCLFYKDIQNISVHFIIAPEEDVASLEQAGEMASEGDV
;
A
#
# COMPACT_ATOMS: atom_id res chain seq x y z
N MET A 1 42.57 10.17 0.71
CA MET A 1 41.12 10.38 0.83
C MET A 1 40.44 9.03 0.70
N ASN A 2 39.93 8.47 1.81
CA ASN A 2 39.25 7.18 1.76
C ASN A 2 37.77 7.40 1.42
N VAL A 3 37.49 7.58 0.13
CA VAL A 3 36.15 7.93 -0.39
C VAL A 3 35.09 6.90 0.01
N ALA A 4 35.46 5.63 0.12
CA ALA A 4 34.55 4.56 0.51
C ALA A 4 34.01 4.73 1.94
N LEU A 5 34.88 5.08 2.90
CA LEU A 5 34.46 5.30 4.29
C LEU A 5 33.51 6.49 4.41
N SER A 6 33.84 7.60 3.75
CA SER A 6 32.99 8.79 3.69
C SER A 6 31.60 8.48 3.14
N ALA A 7 31.53 7.71 2.05
CA ALA A 7 30.26 7.31 1.44
C ALA A 7 29.42 6.42 2.36
N ILE A 8 30.04 5.47 3.07
CA ILE A 8 29.33 4.59 4.03
C ILE A 8 28.75 5.41 5.18
N ILE A 9 29.52 6.35 5.75
CA ILE A 9 29.05 7.19 6.85
C ILE A 9 27.90 8.08 6.40
N LEU A 10 28.02 8.71 5.22
CA LEU A 10 26.93 9.48 4.65
C LEU A 10 25.69 8.60 4.47
N PHE A 11 25.84 7.40 3.91
CA PHE A 11 24.70 6.50 3.72
C PHE A 11 24.01 6.13 5.04
N ILE A 12 24.79 5.81 6.09
CA ILE A 12 24.26 5.55 7.44
C ILE A 12 23.46 6.75 7.95
N LEU A 13 23.97 7.97 7.78
CA LEU A 13 23.28 9.20 8.18
C LEU A 13 22.04 9.52 7.33
N LEU A 14 21.81 8.85 6.20
CA LEU A 14 20.58 8.97 5.42
C LEU A 14 19.50 7.93 5.81
N ILE A 15 19.87 6.86 6.51
CA ILE A 15 18.95 5.75 6.85
C ILE A 15 17.73 6.22 7.66
N PRO A 16 17.82 7.13 8.65
CA PRO A 16 16.65 7.53 9.43
C PRO A 16 15.51 8.10 8.58
N GLY A 17 15.83 8.88 7.54
CA GLY A 17 14.84 9.38 6.58
C GLY A 17 14.17 8.24 5.78
N ILE A 18 14.95 7.24 5.38
CA ILE A 18 14.45 6.03 4.70
C ILE A 18 13.58 5.20 5.66
N ALA A 19 13.98 5.04 6.92
CA ALA A 19 13.25 4.30 7.94
C ALA A 19 11.88 4.94 8.24
N LEU A 20 11.83 6.27 8.33
CA LEU A 20 10.58 7.02 8.49
C LEU A 20 9.64 6.78 7.30
N TYR A 21 10.16 6.90 6.08
CA TYR A 21 9.41 6.65 4.84
C TYR A 21 8.91 5.20 4.78
N ALA A 22 9.77 4.23 5.10
CA ALA A 22 9.40 2.83 5.16
C ALA A 22 8.28 2.59 6.18
N GLY A 23 8.35 3.18 7.37
CA GLY A 23 7.30 3.08 8.38
C GLY A 23 5.95 3.62 7.89
N LEU A 24 5.96 4.74 7.16
CA LEU A 24 4.75 5.36 6.61
C LEU A 24 4.07 4.49 5.54
N PHE A 25 4.85 3.86 4.66
CA PHE A 25 4.32 3.12 3.51
C PHE A 25 4.22 1.59 3.70
N THR A 26 4.76 1.01 4.77
CA THR A 26 4.66 -0.44 5.04
C THR A 26 3.26 -0.85 5.52
N GLY A 27 2.54 -1.67 4.74
CA GLY A 27 1.25 -2.30 5.12
C GLY A 27 0.49 -2.90 3.93
N ASN A 28 -0.81 -3.22 4.12
CA ASN A 28 -1.65 -4.00 3.19
C ASN A 28 -2.02 -3.33 1.85
N PHE A 29 -1.36 -2.24 1.46
CA PHE A 29 -1.60 -1.67 0.13
C PHE A 29 -0.89 -2.51 -0.92
N SER A 30 -1.60 -2.87 -1.99
CA SER A 30 -0.98 -3.24 -3.27
C SER A 30 0.00 -2.12 -3.62
N LYS A 31 1.29 -2.46 -3.58
CA LYS A 31 2.39 -1.49 -3.46
C LYS A 31 2.48 -0.65 -4.72
N PRO A 32 2.48 0.67 -4.50
CA PRO A 32 3.62 1.44 -4.98
C PRO A 32 3.93 2.59 -4.03
N GLY A 33 5.20 2.70 -3.63
CA GLY A 33 5.68 3.98 -3.15
C GLY A 33 5.55 5.03 -4.27
N PRO A 34 5.52 6.34 -3.95
CA PRO A 34 5.63 7.39 -4.94
C PRO A 34 6.76 7.09 -5.94
N LYS A 35 6.48 7.33 -7.24
CA LYS A 35 7.46 7.24 -8.34
C LYS A 35 8.44 8.41 -8.26
N LEU A 36 9.19 8.52 -7.17
CA LEU A 36 10.25 9.51 -7.04
C LEU A 36 11.41 9.10 -7.94
N SER A 37 11.99 10.05 -8.67
CA SER A 37 13.30 9.83 -9.27
C SER A 37 14.33 9.50 -8.17
N LEU A 38 15.39 8.77 -8.52
CA LEU A 38 16.46 8.44 -7.56
C LEU A 38 17.01 9.69 -6.86
N LEU A 39 17.14 10.79 -7.61
CA LEU A 39 17.64 12.07 -7.13
C LEU A 39 16.65 12.73 -6.15
N GLU A 40 15.36 12.81 -6.50
CA GLU A 40 14.34 13.35 -5.59
C GLU A 40 14.22 12.52 -4.31
N GLY A 41 14.28 11.19 -4.43
CA GLY A 41 14.30 10.28 -3.29
C GLY A 41 15.49 10.54 -2.37
N LEU A 42 16.70 10.74 -2.94
CA LEU A 42 17.90 11.05 -2.17
C LEU A 42 17.82 12.42 -1.48
N PHE A 43 17.34 13.46 -2.17
CA PHE A 43 17.17 14.78 -1.58
C PHE A 43 16.11 14.80 -0.48
N SER A 44 14.98 14.13 -0.70
CA SER A 44 13.90 14.04 0.28
C SER A 44 14.35 13.28 1.53
N THR A 45 14.95 12.10 1.35
CA THR A 45 15.48 11.31 2.48
C THR A 45 16.60 12.04 3.22
N GLY A 46 17.50 12.71 2.49
CA GLY A 46 18.54 13.55 3.09
C GLY A 46 17.97 14.70 3.92
N LEU A 47 16.96 15.42 3.41
CA LEU A 47 16.30 16.50 4.14
C LEU A 47 15.61 15.99 5.41
N PHE A 48 14.82 14.91 5.31
CA PHE A 48 14.16 14.33 6.48
C PHE A 48 15.15 13.77 7.49
N SER A 49 16.21 13.10 7.03
CA SER A 49 17.23 12.59 7.92
C SER A 49 17.95 13.72 8.66
N LEU A 50 18.28 14.81 7.98
CA LEU A 50 18.86 16.00 8.60
C LEU A 50 17.93 16.58 9.69
N LEU A 51 16.64 16.72 9.38
CA LEU A 51 15.66 17.22 10.36
C LEU A 51 15.56 16.31 11.58
N VAL A 52 15.48 14.99 11.37
CA VAL A 52 15.42 14.00 12.45
C VAL A 52 16.68 14.05 13.31
N HIS A 53 17.86 14.09 12.70
CA HIS A 53 19.11 14.23 13.43
C HIS A 53 19.11 15.53 14.23
N CYS A 54 18.77 16.69 13.64
CA CYS A 54 18.68 17.96 14.36
C CYS A 54 17.76 17.88 15.58
N ILE A 55 16.58 17.26 15.45
CA ILE A 55 15.66 17.06 16.58
C ILE A 55 16.30 16.16 17.64
N ALA A 56 16.90 15.03 17.24
CA ALA A 56 17.60 14.13 18.16
C ALA A 56 18.75 14.84 18.89
N LEU A 57 19.49 15.71 18.20
CA LEU A 57 20.57 16.52 18.76
C LEU A 57 20.07 17.49 19.84
N LEU A 58 18.88 18.06 19.68
CA LEU A 58 18.28 18.94 20.69
C LEU A 58 17.84 18.16 21.94
N LEU A 59 17.53 16.87 21.80
CA LEU A 59 17.10 16.00 22.90
C LEU A 59 18.30 15.40 23.66
N ILE A 60 19.42 15.16 22.97
CA ILE A 60 20.64 14.64 23.56
C ILE A 60 21.37 15.77 24.28
N ARG A 61 21.61 15.60 25.59
CA ARG A 61 22.31 16.59 26.42
C ARG A 61 23.85 16.50 26.32
N ASP A 62 24.36 15.43 25.73
CA ASP A 62 25.80 15.17 25.63
C ASP A 62 26.46 15.99 24.51
N THR A 63 27.73 16.32 24.69
CA THR A 63 28.52 17.04 23.70
C THR A 63 28.95 16.11 22.57
N ILE A 64 28.57 16.47 21.35
CA ILE A 64 28.93 15.70 20.16
C ILE A 64 30.24 16.20 19.58
N ARG A 65 31.15 15.26 19.36
CA ARG A 65 32.45 15.48 18.75
C ARG A 65 32.37 15.58 17.23
N PHE A 66 31.85 16.71 16.75
CA PHE A 66 31.77 17.01 15.32
C PHE A 66 33.15 17.08 14.64
N ASP A 67 34.22 17.32 15.41
CA ASP A 67 35.61 17.26 14.96
C ASP A 67 35.98 15.89 14.38
N ILE A 68 35.59 14.80 15.05
CA ILE A 68 35.83 13.44 14.55
C ILE A 68 34.94 13.17 13.34
N LEU A 69 33.66 13.55 13.41
CA LEU A 69 32.69 13.28 12.35
C LEU A 69 33.12 13.94 11.02
N ILE A 70 33.54 15.20 11.06
CA ILE A 70 34.02 15.92 9.87
C ILE A 70 35.29 15.28 9.30
N LYS A 71 36.22 14.81 10.14
CA LYS A 71 37.43 14.10 9.67
C LYS A 71 37.12 12.75 9.02
N LEU A 72 36.17 12.02 9.61
CA LEU A 72 35.68 10.74 9.08
C LEU A 72 34.97 10.94 7.73
N ILE A 73 34.10 11.95 7.61
CA ILE A 73 33.43 12.31 6.35
C ILE A 73 34.43 12.86 5.32
N GLY A 74 35.40 13.65 5.75
CA GLY A 74 36.47 14.18 4.89
C GLY A 74 37.48 13.12 4.44
N GLY A 75 37.44 11.91 5.00
CA GLY A 75 38.33 10.81 4.66
C GLY A 75 39.79 11.04 5.06
N ASP A 76 40.03 11.90 6.05
CA ASP A 76 41.34 12.18 6.64
C ASP A 76 41.50 11.48 7.99
N ILE A 77 42.04 10.26 7.92
CA ILE A 77 42.16 9.33 9.06
C ILE A 77 43.56 9.39 9.67
N LYS A 78 44.53 10.05 9.01
CA LYS A 78 45.96 9.97 9.36
C LYS A 78 46.29 10.52 10.75
N ASP A 79 45.50 11.47 11.23
CA ASP A 79 45.66 12.06 12.57
C ASP A 79 44.59 11.59 13.56
N LEU A 80 43.72 10.64 13.18
CA LEU A 80 42.66 10.16 14.05
C LEU A 80 43.23 9.35 15.23
N ASP A 81 44.24 8.52 14.96
CA ASP A 81 44.95 7.71 15.97
C ASP A 81 45.68 8.56 17.02
N LYS A 82 46.03 9.81 16.68
CA LYS A 82 46.64 10.78 17.61
C LYS A 82 45.59 11.53 18.44
N MET A 83 44.35 11.63 17.94
CA MET A 83 43.26 12.36 18.59
C MET A 83 42.47 11.53 19.58
N VAL A 84 42.41 10.20 19.37
CA VAL A 84 41.60 9.30 20.20
C VAL A 84 42.32 7.96 20.36
N PRO A 85 42.57 7.48 21.60
CA PRO A 85 43.13 6.15 21.79
C PRO A 85 42.17 5.07 21.27
N ASN A 86 42.71 3.99 20.71
CA ASN A 86 41.94 2.97 19.99
C ASN A 86 40.73 2.40 20.78
N HIS A 87 40.87 2.23 22.10
CA HIS A 87 39.78 1.74 22.96
C HIS A 87 38.60 2.74 23.05
N GLU A 88 38.88 4.04 23.11
CA GLU A 88 37.85 5.08 23.08
C GLU A 88 37.23 5.18 21.69
N PHE A 89 38.03 5.04 20.64
CA PHE A 89 37.55 5.06 19.27
C PHE A 89 36.53 3.94 19.01
N LYS A 90 36.84 2.71 19.47
CA LYS A 90 35.90 1.57 19.43
C LYS A 90 34.60 1.89 20.17
N ARG A 91 34.69 2.48 21.37
CA ARG A 91 33.52 2.86 22.18
C ARG A 91 32.68 3.92 21.46
N LEU A 92 33.31 4.93 20.86
CA LEU A 92 32.61 5.98 20.09
C LEU A 92 31.90 5.42 18.87
N ILE A 93 32.53 4.52 18.11
CA ILE A 93 31.88 3.85 16.98
C ILE A 93 30.66 3.04 17.45
N LEU A 94 30.78 2.31 18.55
CA LEU A 94 29.66 1.52 19.08
C LEU A 94 28.49 2.43 19.49
N TRP A 95 28.77 3.54 20.19
CA TRP A 95 27.73 4.51 20.55
C TRP A 95 27.12 5.19 19.33
N PHE A 96 27.92 5.52 18.32
CA PHE A 96 27.43 6.05 17.06
C PHE A 96 26.51 5.05 16.34
N ALA A 97 26.90 3.78 16.28
CA ALA A 97 26.08 2.73 15.67
C ALA A 97 24.77 2.51 16.45
N LEU A 98 24.83 2.47 17.79
CA LEU A 98 23.66 2.33 18.64
C LEU A 98 22.72 3.54 18.53
N TYR A 99 23.27 4.75 18.46
CA TYR A 99 22.52 5.98 18.24
C TYR A 99 21.72 5.90 16.92
N ASN A 100 22.39 5.58 15.81
CA ASN A 100 21.70 5.46 14.52
C ASN A 100 20.66 4.33 14.55
N LEU A 101 20.98 3.17 15.10
CA LEU A 101 20.04 2.05 15.20
C LEU A 101 18.77 2.41 16.00
N ILE A 102 18.93 3.07 17.16
CA ILE A 102 17.79 3.52 17.97
C ILE A 102 16.98 4.56 17.21
N LEU A 103 17.65 5.51 16.55
CA LEU A 103 17.00 6.55 15.76
C LEU A 103 16.20 5.95 14.59
N ASP A 104 16.76 4.96 13.90
CA ASP A 104 16.09 4.24 12.81
C ASP A 104 14.81 3.54 13.30
N VAL A 105 14.88 2.84 14.43
CA VAL A 105 13.72 2.19 15.05
C VAL A 105 12.65 3.21 15.44
N ILE A 106 13.05 4.32 16.05
CA ILE A 106 12.13 5.41 16.43
C ILE A 106 11.47 6.00 15.18
N CYS A 107 12.25 6.33 14.14
CA CYS A 107 11.73 6.84 12.87
C CYS A 107 10.72 5.89 12.24
N PHE A 108 11.03 4.59 12.20
CA PHE A 108 10.12 3.59 11.67
C PHE A 108 8.80 3.53 12.46
N ILE A 109 8.87 3.55 13.79
CA ILE A 109 7.69 3.58 14.67
C ILE A 109 6.87 4.86 14.44
N ILE A 110 7.52 6.03 14.40
CA ILE A 110 6.87 7.31 14.13
C ILE A 110 6.17 7.28 12.77
N GLY A 111 6.83 6.74 11.73
CA GLY A 111 6.23 6.59 10.41
C GLY A 111 4.96 5.75 10.45
N LYS A 112 4.96 4.63 11.18
CA LYS A 112 3.76 3.81 11.39
C LYS A 112 2.67 4.54 12.16
N LEU A 113 3.02 5.26 13.22
CA LEU A 113 2.05 6.03 14.01
C LEU A 113 1.43 7.15 13.17
N LEU A 114 2.23 7.86 12.38
CA LEU A 114 1.76 8.90 11.47
C LEU A 114 0.81 8.32 10.43
N ARG A 115 1.11 7.13 9.90
CA ARG A 115 0.20 6.41 9.01
C ARG A 115 -1.14 6.12 9.67
N ILE A 116 -1.13 5.55 10.87
CA ILE A 116 -2.36 5.23 11.61
C ILE A 116 -3.16 6.51 11.86
N LEU A 117 -2.50 7.61 12.23
CA LEU A 117 -3.12 8.90 12.46
C LEU A 117 -3.76 9.48 11.18
N ILE A 118 -3.04 9.47 10.07
CA ILE A 118 -3.55 9.93 8.75
C ILE A 118 -4.80 9.15 8.37
N GLN A 119 -4.76 7.82 8.52
CA GLN A 119 -5.88 6.94 8.21
C GLN A 119 -7.05 7.12 9.17
N HIS A 120 -6.80 7.33 10.46
CA HIS A 120 -7.86 7.54 11.44
C HIS A 120 -8.57 8.89 11.23
N LEU A 121 -7.83 9.93 10.84
CA LEU A 121 -8.36 11.26 10.56
C LEU A 121 -8.87 11.45 9.12
N GLN A 122 -8.74 10.42 8.27
CA GLN A 122 -9.09 10.44 6.84
C GLN A 122 -8.39 11.58 6.08
N TRP A 123 -7.18 11.96 6.51
CA TRP A 123 -6.42 13.02 5.86
C TRP A 123 -5.92 12.60 4.49
N ASP A 124 -5.76 11.31 4.24
CA ASP A 124 -5.40 10.76 2.94
C ASP A 124 -6.51 10.93 1.88
N VAL A 125 -7.77 11.00 2.31
CA VAL A 125 -8.91 11.29 1.43
C VAL A 125 -9.02 12.79 1.19
N LYS A 126 -8.98 13.58 2.27
CA LYS A 126 -9.23 15.03 2.27
C LYS A 126 -8.08 15.86 1.69
N VAL A 127 -6.84 15.42 1.88
CA VAL A 127 -5.63 16.14 1.45
C VAL A 127 -4.93 15.32 0.36
N PRO A 128 -4.96 15.75 -0.91
CA PRO A 128 -4.35 15.01 -2.02
C PRO A 128 -2.87 14.66 -1.82
N LEU A 129 -2.13 15.49 -1.07
CA LEU A 129 -0.71 15.27 -0.77
C LEU A 129 -0.47 14.04 0.14
N LEU A 130 -1.42 13.70 1.00
CA LEU A 130 -1.31 12.56 1.94
C LEU A 130 -1.95 11.29 1.37
N ARG A 131 -2.51 11.36 0.17
CA ARG A 131 -3.16 10.24 -0.48
C ARG A 131 -2.13 9.16 -0.81
N VAL A 132 -2.46 7.91 -0.47
CA VAL A 132 -1.66 6.76 -0.93
C VAL A 132 -1.83 6.68 -2.44
N HIS A 133 -0.76 6.52 -3.21
CA HIS A 133 -0.75 6.73 -4.67
C HIS A 133 -1.43 5.60 -5.47
N ASN A 134 -2.68 5.27 -5.15
CA ASN A 134 -3.43 4.17 -5.76
C ASN A 134 -4.93 4.50 -5.84
N ARG A 135 -5.36 5.09 -6.95
CA ARG A 135 -6.77 5.48 -7.18
C ARG A 135 -7.72 4.29 -7.13
N TRP A 136 -7.31 3.14 -7.67
CA TRP A 136 -8.10 1.92 -7.66
C TRP A 136 -8.37 1.41 -6.25
N TRP A 137 -7.39 1.55 -5.36
CA TRP A 137 -7.59 1.20 -3.97
C TRP A 137 -8.70 2.02 -3.32
N TYR A 138 -8.69 3.34 -3.53
CA TYR A 138 -9.77 4.19 -3.01
C TYR A 138 -11.12 3.90 -3.67
N LEU A 139 -11.14 3.69 -4.99
CA LEU A 139 -12.37 3.38 -5.72
C LEU A 139 -12.98 2.06 -5.26
N LEU A 140 -12.23 0.96 -5.28
CA LEU A 140 -12.73 -0.38 -4.99
C LEU A 140 -13.07 -0.58 -3.50
N ASN A 141 -12.51 0.24 -2.61
CA ASN A 141 -12.92 0.29 -1.20
C ASN A 141 -14.02 1.34 -0.92
N GLY A 142 -14.56 2.01 -1.95
CA GLY A 142 -15.73 2.89 -1.81
C GLY A 142 -15.46 4.30 -1.26
N TYR A 143 -14.20 4.74 -1.17
CA TYR A 143 -13.83 6.03 -0.57
C TYR A 143 -14.33 7.27 -1.33
N TYR A 144 -14.62 7.14 -2.62
CA TYR A 144 -15.12 8.25 -3.45
C TYR A 144 -16.66 8.33 -3.50
N LEU A 145 -17.38 7.46 -2.79
CA LEU A 145 -18.84 7.42 -2.85
C LEU A 145 -19.49 8.62 -2.14
N ASP A 146 -18.86 9.13 -1.09
CA ASP A 146 -19.24 10.39 -0.43
C ASP A 146 -19.22 11.58 -1.41
N GLU A 147 -18.18 11.67 -2.24
CA GLU A 147 -18.04 12.73 -3.26
C GLU A 147 -19.11 12.62 -4.36
N LEU A 148 -19.66 11.42 -4.57
CA LEU A 148 -20.74 11.14 -5.53
C LEU A 148 -22.15 11.29 -4.93
N GLY A 149 -22.27 11.80 -3.70
CA GLY A 149 -23.56 12.06 -3.04
C GLY A 149 -24.25 10.80 -2.53
N ARG A 150 -23.52 9.68 -2.37
CA ARG A 150 -23.98 8.49 -1.65
C ARG A 150 -23.34 8.49 -0.25
N PRO A 151 -24.03 8.01 0.81
CA PRO A 151 -23.43 7.91 2.13
C PRO A 151 -22.26 6.91 2.09
N GLY A 152 -21.05 7.43 1.91
CA GLY A 152 -19.78 6.74 1.76
C GLY A 152 -18.99 6.73 3.06
N ASP A 153 -19.66 6.49 4.19
CA ASP A 153 -18.93 6.16 5.40
C ASP A 153 -18.13 4.87 5.17
N ARG A 154 -16.85 4.90 5.55
CA ARG A 154 -15.79 3.88 5.39
C ARG A 154 -16.18 2.45 5.82
N LYS A 155 -17.37 2.25 6.39
CA LYS A 155 -17.80 1.05 7.11
C LYS A 155 -19.05 0.37 6.55
N VAL A 156 -19.70 0.91 5.52
CA VAL A 156 -21.10 0.49 5.26
C VAL A 156 -21.23 -0.60 4.19
N TYR A 157 -20.20 -0.93 3.42
CA TYR A 157 -20.34 -1.90 2.33
C TYR A 157 -19.79 -3.28 2.69
N ASP A 158 -20.64 -4.29 2.64
CA ASP A 158 -20.28 -5.68 2.95
C ASP A 158 -19.70 -6.40 1.74
N LEU A 159 -20.18 -6.05 0.53
CA LEU A 159 -19.81 -6.71 -0.71
C LEU A 159 -19.63 -5.70 -1.85
N VAL A 160 -18.66 -5.98 -2.71
CA VAL A 160 -18.42 -5.23 -3.96
C VAL A 160 -18.64 -6.17 -5.13
N LEU A 161 -19.70 -5.96 -5.89
CA LEU A 161 -19.99 -6.70 -7.12
C LEU A 161 -19.34 -6.00 -8.31
N VAL A 162 -18.62 -6.75 -9.13
CA VAL A 162 -17.89 -6.23 -10.29
C VAL A 162 -18.39 -6.90 -11.56
N ASP A 163 -18.72 -6.08 -12.55
CA ASP A 163 -18.97 -6.49 -13.93
C ASP A 163 -17.79 -6.07 -14.81
N ALA A 164 -16.99 -7.04 -15.24
CA ALA A 164 -15.83 -6.82 -16.08
C ALA A 164 -16.10 -7.31 -17.51
N LEU A 165 -16.05 -6.38 -18.48
CA LEU A 165 -16.08 -6.71 -19.89
C LEU A 165 -14.67 -7.08 -20.35
N VAL A 166 -14.45 -8.32 -20.77
CA VAL A 166 -13.13 -8.85 -21.12
C VAL A 166 -13.12 -9.25 -22.58
N ASN A 167 -12.08 -8.83 -23.30
CA ASN A 167 -11.85 -9.31 -24.66
C ASN A 167 -11.09 -10.64 -24.62
N THR A 168 -11.71 -11.70 -25.11
CA THR A 168 -11.07 -13.01 -25.24
C THR A 168 -10.83 -13.32 -26.72
N GLY A 169 -9.96 -14.29 -27.02
CA GLY A 169 -9.80 -14.78 -28.40
C GLY A 169 -11.10 -15.31 -29.03
N ALA A 170 -12.11 -15.63 -28.21
CA ALA A 170 -13.44 -16.06 -28.64
C ALA A 170 -14.47 -14.92 -28.75
N GLY A 171 -14.07 -13.67 -28.50
CA GLY A 171 -14.93 -12.49 -28.50
C GLY A 171 -15.09 -11.84 -27.12
N ALA A 172 -15.95 -10.82 -27.05
CA ALA A 172 -16.22 -10.07 -25.83
C ALA A 172 -17.12 -10.86 -24.86
N MET A 173 -16.62 -11.05 -23.64
CA MET A 173 -17.26 -11.81 -22.56
C MET A 173 -17.47 -10.90 -21.36
N LEU A 174 -18.64 -10.97 -20.73
CA LEU A 174 -18.92 -10.28 -19.49
C LEU A 174 -18.70 -11.26 -18.32
N TYR A 175 -17.87 -10.86 -17.36
CA TYR A 175 -17.65 -11.59 -16.12
C TYR A 175 -18.23 -10.80 -14.95
N THR A 176 -19.13 -11.40 -14.20
CA THR A 176 -19.78 -10.81 -13.03
C THR A 176 -19.42 -11.60 -11.79
N GLY A 177 -18.98 -10.97 -10.71
CA GLY A 177 -18.67 -11.67 -9.45
C GLY A 177 -18.32 -10.73 -8.31
N TYR A 178 -18.19 -11.28 -7.10
CA TYR A 178 -17.80 -10.50 -5.92
C TYR A 178 -16.30 -10.27 -5.91
N LEU A 179 -15.87 -9.01 -5.77
CA LEU A 179 -14.47 -8.64 -5.65
C LEU A 179 -13.93 -9.09 -4.30
N VAL A 180 -12.94 -9.98 -4.33
CA VAL A 180 -12.26 -10.44 -3.12
C VAL A 180 -10.97 -9.68 -2.89
N ASP A 181 -10.18 -9.49 -3.95
CA ASP A 181 -8.88 -8.83 -3.87
C ASP A 181 -8.47 -8.25 -5.23
N PHE A 182 -7.47 -7.37 -5.23
CA PHE A 182 -6.91 -6.77 -6.43
C PHE A 182 -5.43 -6.40 -6.27
N VAL A 183 -4.69 -6.54 -7.36
CA VAL A 183 -3.26 -6.19 -7.42
C VAL A 183 -3.10 -4.91 -8.23
N CYS A 184 -2.42 -3.93 -7.64
CA CYS A 184 -1.97 -2.73 -8.34
C CYS A 184 -0.44 -2.66 -8.37
N ASP A 185 0.08 -2.05 -9.42
CA ASP A 185 1.47 -1.59 -9.54
C ASP A 185 1.43 -0.10 -9.92
N GLY A 186 2.00 0.77 -9.11
CA GLY A 186 1.71 2.20 -9.25
C GLY A 186 0.24 2.55 -9.03
N GLU A 187 -0.21 3.51 -9.83
CA GLU A 187 -1.62 3.82 -10.00
C GLU A 187 -2.33 2.83 -10.92
N ASP A 188 -1.63 1.82 -11.46
CA ASP A 188 -2.14 0.92 -12.49
C ASP A 188 -2.71 -0.36 -11.85
N LEU A 189 -3.99 -0.63 -12.11
CA LEU A 189 -4.60 -1.91 -11.76
C LEU A 189 -4.00 -3.00 -12.65
N GLN A 190 -3.50 -4.08 -12.06
CA GLN A 190 -2.90 -5.19 -12.78
C GLN A 190 -3.88 -6.36 -12.90
N ARG A 191 -4.53 -6.71 -11.79
CA ARG A 191 -5.42 -7.88 -11.71
C ARG A 191 -6.53 -7.66 -10.68
N ILE A 192 -7.68 -8.28 -10.92
CA ILE A 192 -8.76 -8.40 -9.95
C ILE A 192 -9.10 -9.89 -9.73
N TYR A 193 -9.49 -10.23 -8.51
CA TYR A 193 -9.92 -11.56 -8.13
C TYR A 193 -11.40 -11.54 -7.78
N LEU A 194 -12.17 -12.36 -8.49
CA LEU A 194 -13.61 -12.48 -8.33
C LEU A 194 -13.98 -13.84 -7.74
N GLN A 195 -14.88 -13.85 -6.78
CA GLN A 195 -15.52 -15.06 -6.24
C GLN A 195 -16.91 -15.24 -6.87
N THR A 196 -17.35 -16.50 -6.94
CA THR A 196 -18.58 -16.95 -7.62
C THR A 196 -18.80 -16.29 -8.98
N PRO A 197 -17.81 -16.34 -9.89
CA PRO A 197 -17.88 -15.60 -11.14
C PRO A 197 -18.85 -16.26 -12.13
N LEU A 198 -19.73 -15.44 -12.68
CA LEU A 198 -20.62 -15.78 -13.79
C LEU A 198 -20.02 -15.25 -15.09
N ARG A 199 -20.03 -16.08 -16.14
CA ARG A 199 -19.59 -15.70 -17.49
C ARG A 199 -20.80 -15.60 -18.42
N ARG A 200 -20.86 -14.54 -19.21
CA ARG A 200 -21.91 -14.29 -20.19
C ARG A 200 -21.34 -13.84 -21.53
N THR A 201 -21.85 -14.37 -22.64
CA THR A 201 -21.53 -13.86 -23.99
C THR A 201 -22.42 -12.68 -24.35
N LEU A 202 -21.86 -11.65 -24.97
CA LEU A 202 -22.66 -10.52 -25.48
C LEU A 202 -23.41 -10.83 -26.78
N VAL A 203 -23.00 -11.90 -27.49
CA VAL A 203 -23.65 -12.35 -28.72
C VAL A 203 -24.84 -13.23 -28.36
N ALA A 204 -26.01 -12.93 -28.92
CA ALA A 204 -27.20 -13.78 -28.83
C ALA A 204 -26.93 -15.11 -29.55
N LYS A 205 -27.39 -16.24 -28.98
CA LYS A 205 -27.49 -17.47 -29.78
C LYS A 205 -28.51 -17.20 -30.89
N ASP A 206 -28.14 -17.50 -32.12
CA ASP A 206 -29.07 -17.61 -33.26
C ASP A 206 -30.12 -18.67 -32.92
N THR A 207 -31.19 -18.21 -32.26
CA THR A 207 -32.37 -19.00 -31.95
C THR A 207 -33.56 -18.18 -32.39
N ASP A 208 -33.75 -18.13 -33.71
CA ASP A 208 -35.02 -18.03 -34.44
C ASP A 208 -36.15 -17.18 -33.83
N SER A 209 -35.83 -15.99 -33.32
CA SER A 209 -36.83 -15.13 -32.68
C SER A 209 -37.00 -13.84 -33.44
N ARG A 210 -38.03 -13.82 -34.30
CA ARG A 210 -38.67 -12.62 -34.82
C ARG A 210 -39.24 -11.78 -33.67
N ALA A 211 -38.40 -11.04 -32.95
CA ALA A 211 -38.78 -9.91 -32.09
C ALA A 211 -37.53 -9.20 -31.54
N GLY A 212 -37.07 -8.15 -32.22
CA GLY A 212 -36.72 -6.82 -31.66
C GLY A 212 -35.82 -6.60 -30.44
N THR A 213 -35.34 -7.59 -29.69
CA THR A 213 -34.40 -7.38 -28.57
C THR A 213 -33.42 -8.54 -28.50
N ALA A 214 -32.16 -8.31 -28.89
CA ALA A 214 -31.10 -9.28 -28.69
C ALA A 214 -30.91 -9.50 -27.18
N ALA A 215 -31.47 -10.58 -26.65
CA ALA A 215 -31.18 -11.01 -25.29
C ALA A 215 -29.71 -11.45 -25.26
N PRO A 216 -28.87 -10.89 -24.37
CA PRO A 216 -27.50 -11.35 -24.25
C PRO A 216 -27.51 -12.82 -23.79
N GLY A 217 -26.50 -13.60 -24.18
CA GLY A 217 -26.49 -15.06 -23.99
C GLY A 217 -26.66 -15.51 -22.53
N ASP A 218 -26.89 -16.80 -22.30
CA ASP A 218 -27.09 -17.33 -20.94
C ASP A 218 -25.87 -17.08 -20.03
N ALA A 219 -26.13 -16.87 -18.74
CA ALA A 219 -25.08 -16.78 -17.74
C ALA A 219 -24.65 -18.19 -17.31
N TYR A 220 -23.34 -18.46 -17.36
CA TYR A 220 -22.76 -19.73 -16.95
C TYR A 220 -21.89 -19.52 -15.72
N SER A 221 -22.15 -20.29 -14.66
CA SER A 221 -21.25 -20.35 -13.52
C SER A 221 -19.95 -21.07 -13.91
N LEU A 222 -18.82 -20.47 -13.55
CA LEU A 222 -17.51 -21.08 -13.74
C LEU A 222 -17.19 -21.98 -12.54
N LYS A 223 -16.65 -23.17 -12.83
CA LYS A 223 -16.12 -24.05 -11.77
C LYS A 223 -14.79 -23.47 -11.27
N GLY A 224 -14.72 -23.19 -9.97
CA GLY A 224 -13.53 -22.70 -9.28
C GLY A 224 -13.88 -21.67 -8.21
N ASP A 225 -13.04 -21.58 -7.17
CA ASP A 225 -13.31 -20.70 -6.02
C ASP A 225 -12.99 -19.23 -6.32
N LEU A 226 -12.00 -18.99 -7.20
CA LEU A 226 -11.52 -17.66 -7.58
C LEU A 226 -11.23 -17.58 -9.08
N LEU A 227 -11.67 -16.49 -9.71
CA LEU A 227 -11.29 -16.10 -11.06
C LEU A 227 -10.38 -14.89 -11.01
N CYS A 228 -9.20 -15.02 -11.62
CA CYS A 228 -8.27 -13.92 -11.82
C CYS A 228 -8.48 -13.30 -13.21
N LEU A 229 -8.79 -12.00 -13.27
CA LEU A 229 -8.85 -11.24 -14.51
C LEU A 229 -7.68 -10.26 -14.58
N PHE A 230 -6.93 -10.27 -15.68
CA PHE A 230 -5.88 -9.29 -15.93
C PHE A 230 -6.48 -8.00 -16.47
N TYR A 231 -6.11 -6.87 -15.89
CA TYR A 231 -6.64 -5.56 -16.26
C TYR A 231 -6.38 -5.22 -17.73
N LYS A 232 -5.24 -5.64 -18.29
CA LYS A 232 -4.91 -5.46 -19.72
C LYS A 232 -5.95 -6.06 -20.68
N ASP A 233 -6.69 -7.08 -20.23
CA ASP A 233 -7.69 -7.79 -21.02
C ASP A 233 -9.12 -7.26 -20.73
N ILE A 234 -9.28 -6.44 -19.68
CA ILE A 234 -10.53 -5.79 -19.31
C ILE A 234 -10.70 -4.51 -20.14
N GLN A 235 -11.77 -4.44 -20.91
CA GLN A 235 -12.14 -3.26 -21.70
C GLN A 235 -12.91 -2.23 -20.87
N ASN A 236 -13.77 -2.70 -19.96
CA ASN A 236 -14.58 -1.83 -19.10
C ASN A 236 -14.93 -2.54 -17.80
N ILE A 237 -15.14 -1.76 -16.73
CA ILE A 237 -15.52 -2.24 -15.41
C ILE A 237 -16.67 -1.41 -14.86
N SER A 238 -17.73 -2.08 -14.40
CA SER A 238 -18.77 -1.49 -13.56
C SER A 238 -18.63 -2.04 -12.15
N VAL A 239 -18.76 -1.17 -11.15
CA VAL A 239 -18.60 -1.52 -9.74
C VAL A 239 -19.88 -1.16 -8.99
N HIS A 240 -20.44 -2.14 -8.30
CA HIS A 240 -21.67 -2.04 -7.53
C HIS A 240 -21.36 -2.35 -6.07
N PHE A 241 -21.57 -1.35 -5.19
CA PHE A 241 -21.38 -1.50 -3.75
C PHE A 241 -22.70 -1.93 -3.12
N ILE A 242 -22.67 -3.02 -2.34
CA ILE A 242 -23.84 -3.61 -1.70
C ILE A 242 -23.69 -3.48 -0.19
N ILE A 243 -24.77 -3.03 0.45
CA ILE A 243 -24.94 -2.97 1.90
C ILE A 243 -25.93 -4.09 2.22
N ALA A 244 -25.52 -5.10 2.98
CA ALA A 244 -26.42 -6.14 3.44
C ALA A 244 -27.29 -5.56 4.57
N PRO A 245 -28.63 -5.71 4.49
CA PRO A 245 -29.49 -5.33 5.61
C PRO A 245 -29.18 -6.23 6.81
N GLU A 246 -29.04 -5.64 8.01
CA GLU A 246 -28.67 -6.35 9.26
C GLU A 246 -29.58 -7.55 9.59
N GLU A 247 -30.81 -7.60 9.06
CA GLU A 247 -31.78 -8.68 9.26
C GLU A 247 -31.40 -10.01 8.57
N ASP A 248 -30.59 -9.98 7.51
CA ASP A 248 -30.21 -11.18 6.75
C ASP A 248 -29.00 -11.93 7.36
N VAL A 249 -28.17 -11.26 8.16
CA VAL A 249 -26.98 -11.88 8.78
C VAL A 249 -27.38 -12.78 9.94
N ALA A 250 -28.33 -12.34 10.77
CA ALA A 250 -28.83 -13.11 11.91
C ALA A 250 -29.61 -14.37 11.47
N SER A 251 -30.29 -14.32 10.33
CA SER A 251 -31.03 -15.47 9.79
C SER A 251 -30.10 -16.51 9.14
N LEU A 252 -28.98 -16.08 8.55
CA LEU A 252 -27.95 -16.99 8.03
C LEU A 252 -27.13 -17.66 9.14
N GLU A 253 -26.84 -16.97 10.25
CA GLU A 253 -26.20 -17.58 11.42
C GLU A 253 -27.11 -18.63 12.09
N GLN A 254 -28.40 -18.33 12.26
CA GLN A 254 -29.38 -19.30 12.79
C GLN A 254 -29.58 -20.51 11.86
N ALA A 255 -29.53 -20.33 10.54
CA ALA A 255 -29.60 -21.43 9.59
C ALA A 255 -28.33 -22.30 9.59
N GLY A 256 -27.16 -21.70 9.84
CA GLY A 256 -25.89 -22.42 10.00
C GLY A 256 -25.81 -23.24 11.30
N GLU A 257 -26.34 -22.70 12.40
CA GLU A 257 -26.41 -23.42 13.69
C GLU A 257 -27.38 -24.60 13.62
N MET A 258 -28.57 -24.41 13.03
CA MET A 258 -29.55 -25.50 12.82
C MET A 258 -29.05 -26.61 11.88
N ALA A 259 -28.15 -26.29 10.92
CA ALA A 259 -27.53 -27.31 10.07
C ALA A 259 -26.42 -28.10 10.80
N SER A 260 -25.81 -27.53 11.84
CA SER A 260 -24.77 -28.19 12.64
C SER A 260 -25.32 -29.08 13.76
N GLU A 261 -26.54 -28.82 14.23
CA GLU A 261 -27.23 -29.64 15.24
C GLU A 261 -28.00 -30.83 14.65
N GLY A 262 -28.14 -30.91 13.32
CA GLY A 262 -28.86 -31.99 12.63
C GLY A 262 -28.05 -33.24 12.30
N ASP A 263 -26.73 -33.22 12.52
CA ASP A 263 -25.78 -34.30 12.17
C ASP A 263 -25.11 -34.96 13.41
N VAL A 264 -25.80 -34.99 14.55
CA VAL A 264 -25.38 -35.76 15.76
C VAL A 264 -26.39 -36.85 16.10
#